data_AF-A0A952PC29-F1
#
_entry.id   AF-A0A952PC29-F1
#
_cell.length_a   1.000
_cell.length_b   1.000
_cell.length_c   1.000
_cell.angle_alpha   90.00
_cell.angle_beta   90.00
_cell.angle_gamma   90.00
#
_symmetry.space_group_name_H-M   'P 1'
#
loop_
_entity.id
_entity.type
_entity.pdbx_description
1 polymer ?
#
loop_
_entity_poly.entity_id
_entity_poly.type
_entity_poly.pdbx_seq_one_letter_code
_entity_poly.pdbx_strand_id
1 'polypeptide(L)' 'MANESGTLDIFGCYKGLFYAVEVKREGEKATALQLINIRQIQEHGGIALIVTNVEQVKKFFATIA' A
#
# COMPACT_ATOMS: atom_id res chain seq x y z
N MET A 1 -8.30 6.64 -13.36
CA MET A 1 -8.06 8.00 -12.78
C MET A 1 -7.76 7.84 -11.29
N ALA A 2 -6.90 8.66 -10.68
CA ALA A 2 -6.44 8.53 -9.28
C ALA A 2 -7.54 8.66 -8.19
N ASN A 3 -8.82 8.67 -8.56
CA ASN A 3 -9.97 8.81 -7.68
C ASN A 3 -11.03 7.72 -7.94
N GLU A 4 -10.58 6.54 -8.38
CA GLU A 4 -11.42 5.36 -8.51
C GLU A 4 -11.66 4.74 -7.12
N SER A 5 -12.84 4.15 -6.93
CA SER A 5 -13.16 3.48 -5.67
C SER A 5 -12.10 2.44 -5.32
N GLY A 6 -11.63 2.44 -4.07
CA GLY A 6 -10.63 1.50 -3.58
C GLY A 6 -9.19 1.78 -4.04
N THR A 7 -8.92 2.91 -4.71
CA THR A 7 -7.55 3.43 -4.86
C THR A 7 -6.89 3.52 -3.48
N LEU A 8 -5.63 3.10 -3.39
CA LEU A 8 -4.86 3.17 -2.14
C LEU A 8 -4.33 4.60 -1.93
N ASP A 9 -4.23 5.02 -0.67
CA ASP A 9 -4.00 6.43 -0.30
C ASP A 9 -2.70 7.03 -0.87
N ILE A 10 -1.62 6.25 -0.90
CA ILE A 10 -0.29 6.71 -1.30
C ILE A 10 0.33 5.67 -2.22
N PHE A 11 0.89 6.09 -3.36
CA PHE A 11 1.64 5.20 -4.23
C PHE A 11 2.78 5.92 -4.93
N GLY A 12 3.77 5.16 -5.37
CA GLY A 12 4.95 5.70 -6.04
C GLY A 12 5.87 4.62 -6.56
N CYS A 13 7.06 5.05 -6.97
CA CYS A 13 8.13 4.17 -7.42
C CYS A 13 9.41 4.52 -6.66
N TYR A 14 10.06 3.52 -6.08
CA TYR A 14 11.32 3.66 -5.36
C TYR A 14 12.30 2.61 -5.87
N LYS A 15 13.49 3.05 -6.33
CA LYS A 15 14.52 2.17 -6.91
C LYS A 15 13.99 1.25 -8.02
N GLY A 16 13.05 1.74 -8.84
CA GLY A 16 12.44 0.96 -9.92
C GLY A 16 11.33 0.01 -9.49
N LEU A 17 10.97 -0.02 -8.20
CA LEU A 17 9.92 -0.87 -7.66
C LEU A 17 8.66 -0.04 -7.36
N PHE A 18 7.52 -0.46 -7.91
CA PHE A 18 6.23 0.13 -7.59
C PHE A 18 5.80 -0.22 -6.17
N TYR A 19 5.30 0.76 -5.44
CA TYR A 19 4.72 0.55 -4.11
C TYR A 19 3.43 1.35 -3.94
N ALA A 20 2.55 0.82 -3.09
CA ALA A 20 1.35 1.48 -2.62
C ALA A 20 1.13 1.24 -1.12
N VAL A 21 0.52 2.18 -0.44
CA VAL A 21 0.27 2.20 0.99
C VAL A 21 -1.17 2.65 1.23
N GLU A 22 -1.89 1.83 1.97
CA GLU A 22 -3.20 2.13 2.53
C GLU A 22 -3.04 2.45 4.01
N VAL A 23 -3.49 3.63 4.43
CA VAL A 23 -3.37 4.10 5.81
C VAL A 23 -4.71 3.89 6.51
N LYS A 24 -4.69 3.17 7.64
CA LYS A 24 -5.86 2.93 8.50
C LYS A 24 -5.60 3.40 9.91
N ARG A 25 -6.67 3.70 10.66
CA ARG A 25 -6.54 3.84 12.12
C ARG A 25 -6.40 2.46 12.75
N GLU A 26 -5.85 2.41 13.97
CA GLU A 26 -5.82 1.16 14.72
C GLU A 26 -7.24 0.59 14.90
N GLY A 27 -7.40 -0.69 14.61
CA GLY A 27 -8.70 -1.39 14.65
C GLY A 27 -9.52 -1.29 13.36
N GLU A 28 -9.19 -0.40 12.42
CA GLU A 28 -9.87 -0.33 11.13
C GLU A 28 -9.29 -1.36 10.14
N LYS A 29 -10.16 -1.84 9.23
CA LYS A 29 -9.80 -2.81 8.20
C LYS A 29 -9.92 -2.17 6.82
N ALA A 30 -9.08 -2.61 5.88
CA ALA A 30 -9.24 -2.28 4.48
C ALA A 30 -10.58 -2.81 3.94
N THR A 31 -11.20 -2.04 3.04
CA THR A 31 -12.44 -2.46 2.37
C THR A 31 -12.16 -3.62 1.41
N ALA A 32 -13.20 -4.36 1.02
CA ALA A 32 -13.07 -5.47 0.08
C ALA A 32 -12.40 -5.03 -1.26
N LEU A 33 -12.73 -3.83 -1.75
CA LEU A 33 -12.15 -3.30 -2.99
C LEU A 33 -10.67 -2.92 -2.82
N GLN A 34 -10.30 -2.34 -1.68
CA GLN A 34 -8.89 -2.09 -1.35
C GLN A 34 -8.09 -3.38 -1.25
N LEU A 35 -8.66 -4.44 -0.64
CA LEU A 35 -8.03 -5.76 -0.56
C LEU A 35 -7.80 -6.38 -1.95
N ILE A 36 -8.76 -6.22 -2.86
CA ILE A 36 -8.62 -6.65 -4.27
C ILE A 36 -7.46 -5.91 -4.94
N ASN A 37 -7.39 -4.59 -4.79
CA ASN A 37 -6.34 -3.78 -5.41
C ASN A 37 -4.95 -4.09 -4.83
N ILE A 38 -4.85 -4.27 -3.51
CA ILE A 38 -3.63 -4.72 -2.83
C ILE A 38 -3.15 -6.05 -3.42
N ARG A 39 -4.07 -7.02 -3.56
CA ARG A 39 -3.75 -8.33 -4.13
C ARG A 39 -3.28 -8.22 -5.57
N GLN A 40 -3.96 -7.43 -6.41
CA GLN A 40 -3.56 -7.24 -7.80
C GLN A 40 -2.16 -6.63 -7.92
N ILE A 41 -1.83 -5.62 -7.09
CA ILE A 41 -0.50 -5.01 -7.07
C ILE A 41 0.57 -6.06 -6.75
N GLN A 42 0.32 -6.88 -5.72
CA GLN A 42 1.25 -7.93 -5.29
C GLN A 42 1.41 -9.03 -6.37
N GLU A 43 0.32 -9.44 -7.02
CA GLU A 43 0.34 -10.44 -8.10
C GLU A 43 1.14 -9.96 -9.33
N HIS A 44 1.26 -8.64 -9.54
CA HIS A 44 2.05 -8.06 -10.64
C HIS A 44 3.45 -7.60 -10.20
N GLY A 45 3.93 -8.05 -9.03
CA GLY A 45 5.28 -7.80 -8.54
C GLY A 45 5.50 -6.42 -7.90
N GLY A 46 4.43 -5.65 -7.68
CA GLY A 46 4.47 -4.44 -6.89
C GLY A 46 4.33 -4.72 -5.39
N ILE A 47 4.62 -3.71 -4.58
CA ILE A 47 4.41 -3.76 -3.13
C ILE A 47 3.09 -3.06 -2.79
N ALA A 48 2.28 -3.67 -1.93
CA ALA A 48 1.14 -3.00 -1.33
C ALA A 48 1.08 -3.29 0.17
N LEU A 49 0.98 -2.24 0.99
CA LEU A 49 0.99 -2.30 2.46
C LEU A 49 -0.28 -1.70 3.04
N ILE A 50 -0.79 -2.29 4.12
CA ILE A 50 -1.76 -1.64 5.01
C ILE A 50 -1.00 -1.25 6.26
N VAL A 51 -1.02 0.03 6.62
CA VAL A 51 -0.28 0.54 7.78
C VAL A 51 -1.18 1.35 8.69
N THR A 52 -0.84 1.35 9.99
CA THR A 52 -1.54 2.16 10.99
C THR A 52 -0.70 3.27 11.59
N ASN A 53 0.60 3.30 11.26
CA ASN A 53 1.52 4.34 11.69
C ASN A 53 2.74 4.45 10.75
N VAL A 54 3.44 5.58 10.85
CA VAL A 54 4.59 5.90 9.98
C VAL A 54 5.79 4.99 10.21
N GLU A 55 5.96 4.43 11.41
CA GLU A 55 7.11 3.56 11.73
C GLU A 55 7.07 2.24 10.96
N GLN A 56 5.88 1.71 10.64
CA GLN A 56 5.75 0.54 9.78
C GLN A 56 6.31 0.81 8.37
N VAL A 57 6.01 1.99 7.80
CA VAL A 57 6.51 2.41 6.49
C VAL A 57 8.03 2.56 6.53
N LYS A 58 8.57 3.26 7.55
CA LYS A 58 10.02 3.43 7.69
C LYS A 58 10.75 2.09 7.80
N LYS A 59 10.25 1.17 8.64
CA LYS A 59 10.82 -0.18 8.78
C LYS A 59 10.81 -0.92 7.45
N PHE A 60 9.71 -0.86 6.72
CA PHE A 60 9.62 -1.50 5.41
C PHE A 60 10.67 -0.96 4.43
N PHE A 61 10.75 0.36 4.27
CA PHE A 61 11.73 0.97 3.37
C PHE A 61 13.18 0.77 3.81
N ALA A 62 13.45 0.62 5.11
CA ALA A 62 14.77 0.23 5.60
C ALA A 62 15.17 -1.21 5.23
N THR A 63 14.19 -2.10 4.97
CA THR A 63 14.47 -3.49 4.54
C THR A 63 14.62 -3.68 3.04
N ILE A 64 14.06 -2.76 2.24
CA ILE A 64 14.14 -2.81 0.77
C ILE A 64 15.13 -1.78 0.19
N ALA A 65 15.78 -0.98 1.05
CA ALA A 65 16.86 -0.09 0.68
C ALA A 65 18.18 -0.87 0.52
#